data_AF-Q9WVG3-F1
#
_entry.id   AF-Q9WVG3-F1
#
_cell.length_a   1.000
_cell.length_b   1.000
_cell.length_c   1.000
_cell.angle_alpha   90.00
_cell.angle_beta   90.00
_cell.angle_gamma   90.00
#
_symmetry.space_group_name_H-M   'P 1'
#
loop_
_entity.id
_entity.type
_entity.pdbx_description
1 polymer ?
#
loop_
_entity_poly.entity_id
_entity_poly.type
_entity_poly.pdbx_seq_one_letter_code
_entity_poly.pdbx_strand_id
1 'polypeptide(L)'
;LEMQEQLQKLEVELREVTKNKEKLRKNLLELVEYTHMLRVTKTFLKRNVEFEPTYEEFPALESDSLLDYSCMQRLGAKLGFVSGLIQQGKVEAFERMLWRACKGYTIVTYAELDEALEDPETGEVIKWYVFLISFWGEQIGHKVKKICDC
;
A
#
# COMPACT_ATOMS: atom_id res chain seq x y z
N LEU A 1 -16.30 -34.20 40.00
CA LEU A 1 -15.31 -34.62 38.98
C LEU A 1 -15.82 -34.28 37.58
N GLU A 2 -16.93 -34.86 37.11
CA GLU A 2 -17.52 -34.50 35.80
C GLU A 2 -17.83 -33.01 35.64
N MET A 3 -18.42 -32.38 36.66
CA MET A 3 -18.76 -30.95 36.63
C MET A 3 -17.52 -30.05 36.52
N GLN A 4 -16.38 -30.52 37.02
CA GLN A 4 -15.10 -29.80 37.02
C GLN A 4 -14.40 -29.94 35.66
N GLU A 5 -14.49 -31.13 35.05
CA GLU A 5 -14.04 -31.38 33.67
C GLU A 5 -14.86 -30.58 32.65
N GLN A 6 -16.18 -30.49 32.82
CA GLN A 6 -17.03 -29.68 31.95
C GLN A 6 -16.69 -28.19 32.03
N LEU A 7 -16.40 -27.68 33.23
CA LEU A 7 -16.01 -26.30 33.44
C LEU A 7 -14.66 -26.00 32.78
N GLN A 8 -13.69 -26.91 32.94
CA GLN A 8 -12.37 -26.79 32.32
C GLN A 8 -12.45 -26.86 30.78
N LYS A 9 -13.34 -27.70 30.23
CA LYS A 9 -13.60 -27.77 28.79
C LYS A 9 -14.22 -26.48 28.26
N LEU A 10 -15.24 -25.94 28.93
CA LEU A 10 -15.84 -24.66 28.57
C LEU A 10 -14.82 -23.52 28.63
N GLU A 11 -13.93 -23.50 29.63
CA GLU A 11 -12.89 -22.47 29.74
C GLU A 11 -11.92 -22.50 28.56
N VAL A 12 -11.52 -23.69 28.11
CA VAL A 12 -10.67 -23.86 26.93
C VAL A 12 -11.39 -23.40 25.66
N GLU A 13 -12.64 -23.84 25.46
CA GLU A 13 -13.46 -23.42 24.31
C GLU A 13 -13.66 -21.91 24.27
N LEU A 14 -13.94 -21.28 25.42
CA LEU A 14 -14.15 -19.84 25.50
C LEU A 14 -12.86 -19.05 25.23
N ARG A 15 -11.71 -19.57 25.67
CA ARG A 15 -10.38 -19.01 25.36
C ARG A 15 -10.06 -19.11 23.87
N GLU A 16 -10.37 -20.25 23.25
CA GLU A 16 -10.19 -20.45 21.81
C GLU A 16 -11.11 -19.54 21.00
N VAL A 17 -12.40 -19.42 21.36
CA VAL A 17 -13.34 -18.50 20.71
C VAL A 17 -12.88 -17.05 20.83
N THR A 18 -12.37 -16.64 21.99
CA THR A 18 -11.85 -15.29 22.19
C THR A 18 -10.65 -15.00 21.29
N LYS A 19 -9.69 -15.93 21.25
CA LYS A 19 -8.52 -15.84 20.35
C LYS A 19 -8.94 -15.78 18.88
N ASN A 20 -9.93 -16.59 18.48
CA ASN A 20 -10.46 -16.60 17.13
C ASN A 20 -11.15 -15.28 16.78
N LYS A 21 -11.94 -14.71 17.71
CA LYS A 21 -12.59 -13.40 17.55
C LYS A 21 -11.57 -12.29 17.33
N GLU A 22 -10.49 -12.26 18.13
CA GLU A 22 -9.42 -11.27 17.97
C GLU A 22 -8.71 -11.40 16.62
N LYS A 23 -8.40 -12.63 16.21
CA LYS A 23 -7.79 -12.90 14.90
C LYS A 23 -8.69 -12.46 13.74
N LEU A 24 -10.00 -12.77 13.82
CA LEU A 24 -10.99 -12.33 12.84
C LEU A 24 -11.08 -10.81 12.76
N ARG A 25 -11.03 -10.11 13.91
CA ARG A 25 -11.05 -8.65 13.95
C ARG A 25 -9.82 -8.05 13.27
N LYS A 26 -8.62 -8.59 13.53
CA LYS A 26 -7.39 -8.17 12.84
C LYS A 26 -7.48 -8.37 11.33
N ASN A 27 -7.87 -9.57 10.89
CA ASN A 27 -8.05 -9.88 9.47
C ASN A 27 -9.06 -8.96 8.79
N LEU A 28 -10.14 -8.58 9.49
CA LEU A 28 -11.14 -7.67 8.96
C LEU A 28 -10.57 -6.27 8.75
N LEU A 29 -9.78 -5.76 9.71
CA LEU A 29 -9.11 -4.46 9.57
C LEU A 29 -8.13 -4.46 8.39
N GLU A 30 -7.28 -5.49 8.28
CA GLU A 30 -6.35 -5.66 7.16
C GLU A 30 -7.08 -5.68 5.81
N LEU A 31 -8.23 -6.36 5.72
CA LEU A 31 -9.04 -6.43 4.50
C LEU A 31 -9.71 -5.09 4.15
N VAL A 32 -10.14 -4.33 5.16
CA VAL A 32 -10.72 -2.98 4.96
C VAL A 32 -9.66 -2.02 4.44
N GLU A 33 -8.47 -2.03 5.04
CA GLU A 33 -7.31 -1.26 4.57
C GLU A 33 -6.95 -1.62 3.13
N TYR A 34 -6.89 -2.92 2.83
CA TYR A 34 -6.60 -3.41 1.48
C TYR A 34 -7.64 -2.95 0.45
N THR A 35 -8.92 -2.98 0.82
CA THR A 35 -10.02 -2.52 -0.04
C THR A 35 -9.91 -1.03 -0.36
N HIS A 36 -9.58 -0.21 0.65
CA HIS A 36 -9.35 1.22 0.47
C HIS A 36 -8.16 1.49 -0.44
N MET A 37 -7.04 0.80 -0.19
CA MET A 37 -5.85 0.91 -1.03
C MET A 37 -6.14 0.55 -2.50
N LEU A 38 -6.90 -0.52 -2.77
CA LEU A 38 -7.28 -0.88 -4.15
C LEU A 38 -8.17 0.18 -4.81
N ARG A 39 -9.10 0.79 -4.08
CA ARG A 39 -9.99 1.84 -4.60
C ARG A 39 -9.18 3.09 -4.98
N VAL A 40 -8.24 3.48 -4.13
CA VAL A 40 -7.39 4.66 -4.34
C VAL A 40 -6.37 4.41 -5.45
N THR A 41 -5.74 3.23 -5.48
CA THR A 41 -4.82 2.83 -6.57
C THR A 41 -5.49 2.78 -7.94
N LYS A 42 -6.74 2.32 -8.03
CA LYS A 42 -7.53 2.41 -9.27
C LYS A 42 -7.74 3.86 -9.73
N THR A 43 -7.83 4.80 -8.80
CA THR A 43 -7.97 6.23 -9.10
C THR A 43 -6.66 6.80 -9.65
N PHE A 44 -5.50 6.44 -9.09
CA PHE A 44 -4.21 6.84 -9.64
C PHE A 44 -3.98 6.32 -11.05
N LEU A 45 -4.33 5.07 -11.32
CA LEU A 45 -4.18 4.50 -12.66
C LEU A 45 -5.05 5.24 -13.69
N LYS A 46 -6.25 5.68 -13.30
CA LYS A 46 -7.13 6.50 -14.16
C LYS A 46 -6.61 7.92 -14.34
N ARG A 47 -6.14 8.58 -13.27
CA ARG A 47 -5.66 9.97 -13.32
C ARG A 47 -4.39 10.13 -14.18
N ASN A 48 -3.52 9.11 -14.20
CA ASN A 48 -2.34 9.12 -15.05
C ASN A 48 -2.67 9.03 -16.55
N VAL A 49 -3.90 8.69 -16.93
CA VAL A 49 -4.37 8.77 -18.33
C VAL A 49 -4.73 10.21 -18.72
N GLU A 50 -4.97 11.10 -17.76
CA GLU A 50 -5.32 12.51 -17.98
C GLU A 50 -4.12 13.47 -17.85
N PHE A 51 -2.97 13.00 -17.34
CA PHE A 51 -1.75 13.78 -17.24
C PHE A 51 -0.97 13.70 -18.56
N GLU A 52 -1.41 14.49 -19.54
CA GLU A 52 -0.60 14.88 -20.70
C GLU A 52 0.74 15.46 -20.20
N PRO A 53 1.89 14.80 -20.46
CA PRO A 53 3.16 15.38 -20.13
C PRO A 53 3.41 16.52 -21.13
N THR A 54 3.22 17.77 -20.69
CA THR A 54 3.87 18.91 -21.35
C THR A 54 5.38 18.84 -21.07
N TYR A 55 6.05 17.86 -21.66
CA TYR A 55 7.48 17.88 -21.91
C TYR A 55 7.60 17.89 -23.43
N GLU A 56 8.11 19.01 -23.95
CA GLU A 56 8.28 19.18 -25.38
C GLU A 56 9.13 18.05 -25.97
N GLU A 57 8.71 17.61 -27.16
CA GLU A 57 9.50 16.91 -28.17
C GLU A 57 9.59 15.37 -28.08
N PHE A 58 8.47 14.68 -28.29
CA PHE A 58 8.45 13.41 -29.05
C PHE A 58 7.22 13.35 -29.97
N PRO A 59 7.32 12.82 -31.21
CA PRO A 59 6.22 12.85 -32.16
C PRO A 59 5.10 11.91 -31.71
N ALA A 60 3.89 12.44 -31.66
CA ALA A 60 2.67 11.70 -31.37
C ALA A 60 2.47 10.57 -32.41
N LEU A 61 2.48 9.32 -31.94
CA LEU A 61 1.95 8.20 -32.70
C LEU A 61 0.71 7.67 -31.98
N GLU A 62 -0.41 8.05 -32.58
CA GLU A 62 -1.75 7.49 -32.58
C GLU A 62 -2.13 6.43 -31.54
N SER A 63 -3.30 6.69 -30.97
CA SER A 63 -4.07 5.85 -30.06
C SER A 63 -4.01 4.36 -30.36
N ASP A 64 -3.47 3.58 -29.41
CA ASP A 64 -4.10 2.35 -28.98
C ASP A 64 -3.61 1.90 -27.59
N SER A 65 -4.60 1.53 -26.77
CA SER A 65 -4.49 0.49 -25.77
C SER A 65 -3.69 0.74 -24.48
N LEU A 66 -4.08 -0.08 -23.51
CA LEU A 66 -3.59 -0.36 -22.16
C LEU A 66 -2.08 -0.76 -22.10
N LEU A 67 -1.30 -0.36 -23.11
CA LEU A 67 -0.04 -0.95 -23.53
C LEU A 67 1.14 0.02 -23.49
N ASP A 68 0.98 1.27 -23.06
CA ASP A 68 2.14 2.15 -22.94
C ASP A 68 3.09 1.72 -21.80
N TYR A 69 2.55 1.01 -20.79
CA TYR A 69 3.35 0.28 -19.80
C TYR A 69 4.09 -0.94 -20.39
N SER A 70 3.55 -1.57 -21.43
CA SER A 70 4.22 -2.65 -22.15
C SER A 70 5.29 -2.13 -23.12
N CYS A 71 5.15 -0.89 -23.61
CA CYS A 71 6.18 -0.22 -24.38
C CYS A 71 7.47 -0.05 -23.56
N MET A 72 7.35 0.29 -22.28
CA MET A 72 8.50 0.37 -21.37
C MET A 72 9.14 -0.99 -21.03
N GLN A 73 8.39 -2.09 -21.09
CA GLN A 73 8.96 -3.45 -20.99
C GLN A 73 9.82 -3.81 -22.22
N ARG A 74 9.54 -3.24 -23.40
CA ARG A 74 10.35 -3.46 -24.62
C ARG A 74 11.74 -2.84 -24.55
N LEU A 75 11.98 -1.89 -23.64
CA LEU A 75 13.30 -1.28 -23.35
C LEU A 75 14.15 -2.09 -22.36
N GLY A 76 13.69 -3.27 -21.90
CA GLY A 76 14.42 -4.12 -20.96
C GLY A 76 14.40 -3.62 -19.51
N ALA A 77 13.72 -2.52 -19.22
CA ALA A 77 13.54 -2.00 -17.86
C ALA A 77 12.30 -2.64 -17.22
N LYS A 78 12.51 -3.64 -16.35
CA LYS A 78 11.44 -4.25 -15.56
C LYS A 78 10.88 -3.21 -14.57
N LEU A 79 9.73 -2.62 -14.91
CA LEU A 79 8.97 -1.73 -14.03
C LEU A 79 8.23 -2.55 -12.97
N GLY A 80 8.28 -2.11 -11.72
CA GLY A 80 7.58 -2.70 -10.59
C GLY A 80 6.80 -1.66 -9.80
N PHE A 81 5.82 -2.11 -9.03
CA PHE A 81 4.96 -1.25 -8.22
C PHE A 81 4.87 -1.76 -6.78
N VAL A 82 4.85 -0.84 -5.82
CA VAL A 82 4.57 -1.11 -4.40
C VAL A 82 3.58 -0.06 -3.92
N SER A 83 2.50 -0.48 -3.27
CA SER A 83 1.54 0.41 -2.62
C SER A 83 1.46 0.12 -1.13
N GLY A 84 1.12 1.13 -0.34
CA GLY A 84 0.96 0.98 1.11
C GLY A 84 0.28 2.18 1.75
N LEU A 85 0.17 2.12 3.08
CA LEU A 85 -0.36 3.18 3.92
C LEU A 85 0.77 3.83 4.72
N ILE A 86 0.71 5.15 4.87
CA ILE A 86 1.66 5.91 5.66
C ILE A 86 0.95 7.01 6.45
N GLN A 87 1.36 7.21 7.71
CA GLN A 87 0.85 8.30 8.53
C GLN A 87 1.37 9.65 8.01
N GLN A 88 0.53 10.69 8.04
CA GLN A 88 0.90 12.04 7.58
C GLN A 88 2.24 12.53 8.15
N GLY A 89 2.49 12.32 9.44
CA GLY A 89 3.73 12.74 10.11
C GLY A 89 5.01 12.04 9.64
N LYS A 90 4.90 10.89 8.96
CA LYS A 90 6.04 10.10 8.47
C LYS A 90 6.34 10.32 6.99
N VAL A 91 5.46 11.00 6.24
CA VAL A 91 5.57 11.18 4.78
C VAL A 91 6.90 11.82 4.38
N GLU A 92 7.27 12.95 4.99
CA GLU A 92 8.49 13.68 4.60
C GLU A 92 9.79 12.89 4.88
N ALA A 93 9.80 12.07 5.94
CA ALA A 93 10.95 11.23 6.26
C ALA A 93 11.09 10.09 5.23
N PHE A 94 9.96 9.50 4.85
CA PHE A 94 9.88 8.43 3.88
C PHE A 94 10.31 8.88 2.47
N GLU A 95 9.83 10.03 2.00
CA GLU A 95 10.24 10.61 0.70
C GLU A 95 11.74 10.87 0.65
N ARG A 96 12.31 11.48 1.71
CA ARG A 96 13.76 11.72 1.79
C ARG A 96 14.56 10.43 1.76
N MET A 97 14.05 9.36 2.38
CA MET A 97 14.70 8.05 2.37
C MET A 97 14.69 7.42 0.98
N LEU A 98 13.54 7.44 0.31
CA LEU A 98 13.40 6.95 -1.06
C LEU A 98 14.31 7.73 -2.02
N TRP A 99 14.32 9.07 -1.93
CA TRP A 99 15.18 9.91 -2.74
C TRP A 99 16.66 9.57 -2.56
N ARG A 100 17.11 9.39 -1.32
CA ARG A 100 18.51 9.05 -1.02
C ARG A 100 18.90 7.65 -1.49
N ALA A 101 18.02 6.66 -1.32
CA ALA A 101 18.31 5.26 -1.62
C ALA A 101 18.17 4.92 -3.11
N CYS A 102 17.20 5.55 -3.78
CA CYS A 102 16.75 5.21 -5.13
C CYS A 102 17.06 6.30 -6.17
N LYS A 103 17.52 7.51 -5.79
CA LYS A 103 18.11 8.54 -6.67
C LYS A 103 17.34 8.80 -7.99
N GLY A 104 16.01 8.84 -7.95
CA GLY A 104 15.17 9.09 -9.14
C GLY A 104 14.73 7.86 -9.91
N TYR A 105 15.11 6.65 -9.51
CA TYR A 105 14.55 5.39 -10.05
C TYR A 105 13.18 5.02 -9.46
N THR A 106 12.51 5.98 -8.80
CA THR A 106 11.20 5.79 -8.17
C THR A 106 10.33 7.02 -8.41
N ILE A 107 9.07 6.80 -8.77
CA ILE A 107 8.02 7.82 -8.73
C ILE A 107 7.07 7.45 -7.61
N VAL A 108 6.75 8.40 -6.73
CA VAL A 108 5.78 8.23 -5.66
C VAL A 108 4.58 9.13 -5.90
N THR A 109 3.39 8.58 -5.69
CA THR A 109 2.14 9.33 -5.69
C THR A 109 1.39 9.07 -4.39
N TYR A 110 0.83 10.13 -3.80
CA TYR A 110 0.07 10.07 -2.56
C TYR A 110 -1.40 10.43 -2.79
N ALA A 111 -2.28 9.86 -1.98
CA ALA A 111 -3.67 10.27 -1.85
C ALA A 111 -4.06 10.19 -0.39
N GLU A 112 -4.74 11.23 0.06
CA GLU A 112 -5.31 11.29 1.40
C GLU A 112 -6.40 10.22 1.53
N LEU A 113 -6.40 9.51 2.64
CA LEU A 113 -7.51 8.67 3.04
C LEU A 113 -8.50 9.56 3.80
N ASP A 114 -9.69 9.79 3.21
CA ASP A 114 -10.73 10.66 3.80
C ASP A 114 -11.21 10.15 5.17
N GLU A 115 -11.11 8.85 5.43
CA GLU A 115 -11.41 8.26 6.73
C GLU A 115 -10.20 8.39 7.65
N ALA A 116 -10.29 9.27 8.63
CA ALA A 116 -9.31 9.33 9.71
C ALA A 116 -9.46 8.08 10.58
N LEU A 117 -8.46 7.20 10.51
CA LEU A 117 -8.45 5.95 11.25
C LEU A 117 -7.91 6.21 12.66
N GLU A 118 -8.64 5.75 13.67
CA GLU A 118 -8.13 5.69 15.04
C GLU A 118 -6.97 4.70 15.10
N ASP A 119 -5.83 5.18 15.61
CA ASP A 119 -4.70 4.32 15.88
C ASP A 119 -5.07 3.33 17.00
N PRO A 120 -5.00 2.01 16.75
CA PRO A 120 -5.37 0.99 17.73
C PRO A 120 -4.48 0.97 18.99
N GLU A 121 -3.32 1.62 19.00
CA GLU A 121 -2.43 1.71 20.16
C GLU A 121 -2.59 3.00 20.97
N THR A 122 -2.89 4.13 20.31
CA THR A 122 -2.95 5.45 20.97
C THR A 122 -4.35 6.03 21.11
N GLY A 123 -5.31 5.56 20.31
CA GLY A 123 -6.67 6.11 20.27
C GLY A 123 -6.75 7.51 19.66
N GLU A 124 -5.67 8.01 19.05
CA GLU A 124 -5.66 9.29 18.36
C GLU A 124 -6.16 9.16 16.91
N VAL A 125 -6.86 10.18 16.45
CA VAL A 125 -7.35 10.30 15.08
C VAL A 125 -6.19 10.74 14.20
N ILE A 126 -5.52 9.78 13.55
CA ILE A 126 -4.36 10.05 12.69
C ILE A 126 -4.82 10.04 11.24
N LYS A 127 -4.36 11.03 10.46
CA LYS A 127 -4.55 11.06 9.02
C LYS A 127 -3.58 10.11 8.33
N TRP A 128 -4.12 9.26 7.48
CA TRP A 128 -3.37 8.30 6.69
C TRP A 128 -3.37 8.70 5.21
N TYR A 129 -2.26 8.42 4.54
CA TYR A 129 -2.11 8.54 3.10
C TYR A 129 -1.89 7.15 2.51
N VAL A 130 -2.58 6.87 1.40
CA VAL A 130 -2.22 5.76 0.53
C VAL A 130 -1.15 6.26 -0.41
N PHE A 131 -0.05 5.52 -0.50
CA PHE A 131 1.01 5.79 -1.46
C PHE A 131 1.10 4.69 -2.52
N LEU A 132 1.51 5.08 -3.72
CA LEU A 132 1.87 4.19 -4.82
C LEU A 132 3.28 4.56 -5.30
N ILE A 133 4.18 3.58 -5.29
CA ILE A 133 5.57 3.71 -5.73
C ILE A 133 5.73 2.90 -7.00
N SER A 134 6.14 3.56 -8.07
CA SER A 134 6.58 2.94 -9.32
C SER A 134 8.10 2.97 -9.35
N PHE A 135 8.76 1.87 -9.70
CA PHE A 135 10.22 1.78 -9.70
C PHE A 135 10.77 0.93 -10.84
N TRP A 136 11.98 1.24 -11.27
CA TRP A 136 12.66 0.51 -12.35
C TRP A 136 13.78 -0.35 -11.82
N GLY A 137 13.74 -1.65 -12.14
CA GLY A 137 14.78 -2.60 -11.83
C GLY A 137 14.61 -3.30 -10.48
N GLU A 138 15.04 -4.56 -10.43
CA GLU A 138 14.83 -5.45 -9.29
C GLU A 138 15.61 -5.03 -8.05
N GLN A 139 16.83 -4.50 -8.19
CA GLN A 139 17.61 -4.00 -7.05
C GLN A 139 16.93 -2.80 -6.36
N ILE A 140 16.29 -1.92 -7.15
CA ILE A 140 15.54 -0.79 -6.59
C ILE A 140 14.29 -1.30 -5.86
N GLY A 141 13.60 -2.30 -6.42
CA GLY A 141 12.47 -2.95 -5.74
C GLY A 141 12.82 -3.49 -4.36
N HIS A 142 13.99 -4.13 -4.20
CA HIS A 142 14.46 -4.60 -2.89
C HIS A 142 14.71 -3.46 -1.90
N LYS A 143 15.25 -2.33 -2.36
CA LYS A 143 15.46 -1.14 -1.52
C LYS A 143 14.14 -0.51 -1.09
N VAL A 144 13.21 -0.33 -2.04
CA VAL A 144 11.87 0.21 -1.78
C VAL A 144 11.17 -0.65 -0.74
N LYS A 145 11.16 -1.98 -0.91
CA LYS A 145 10.53 -2.89 0.05
C LYS A 145 11.12 -2.75 1.46
N LYS A 146 12.46 -2.71 1.58
CA LYS A 146 13.11 -2.50 2.89
C LYS A 146 12.71 -1.18 3.54
N ILE A 147 12.52 -0.12 2.76
CA ILE A 147 12.10 1.20 3.27
C ILE A 147 10.63 1.16 3.69
N CYS A 148 9.77 0.45 2.97
CA CYS A 148 8.36 0.27 3.34
C CYS A 148 8.17 -0.60 4.59
N ASP A 149 9.10 -1.52 4.87
CA ASP A 149 9.08 -2.40 6.03
C ASP A 149 9.68 -1.75 7.31
N CYS A 150 10.19 -0.51 7.22
CA CYS A 150 10.80 0.25 8.33
C CYS A 150 9.79 1.14 9.05
#